data_AF-A0A1F9KXP0-F1
#
_entry.id   AF-A0A1F9KXP0-F1
#
_cell.length_a   1.000
_cell.length_b   1.000
_cell.length_c   1.000
_cell.angle_alpha   90.00
_cell.angle_beta   90.00
_cell.angle_gamma   90.00
#
_symmetry.space_group_name_H-M   'P 1'
#
loop_
_entity.id
_entity.type
_entity.pdbx_description
1 polymer ?
#
loop_
_entity_poly.entity_id
_entity_poly.type
_entity_poly.pdbx_seq_one_letter_code
_entity_poly.pdbx_strand_id
1 'polypeptide(L)'
;MTRGRCVYCGERSGFWASACGDCKKLLARVEELRGRVGYGEFLDGLAEAGVAKEKILVFLKADPDGKGSIQDQVTAEMTSELMQVMGLKGSQSAENVKQIRKSIEKETK
;
A
#
# COMPACT_ATOMS: atom_id res chain seq x y z
N MET A 1 -25.93 16.97 5.90
CA MET A 1 -24.82 16.81 4.94
C MET A 1 -23.74 15.94 5.58
N THR A 2 -23.58 14.70 5.12
CA THR A 2 -22.64 13.72 5.69
C THR A 2 -21.23 14.00 5.14
N ARG A 3 -20.26 14.26 6.02
CA ARG A 3 -18.83 14.26 5.63
C ARG A 3 -18.47 12.86 5.14
N GLY A 4 -17.83 12.77 3.97
CA GLY A 4 -17.26 11.51 3.48
C GLY A 4 -16.20 10.98 4.47
N ARG A 5 -16.00 9.67 4.46
CA ARG A 5 -14.85 9.04 5.13
C ARG A 5 -13.78 8.73 4.09
N CYS A 6 -12.53 8.89 4.48
CA CYS A 6 -11.39 8.51 3.67
C CYS A 6 -11.38 7.00 3.48
N VAL A 7 -11.28 6.54 2.23
CA VAL A 7 -11.27 5.10 1.89
C VAL A 7 -10.00 4.39 2.38
N TYR A 8 -8.94 5.15 2.70
CA TYR A 8 -7.66 4.61 3.14
C TYR A 8 -7.49 4.57 4.67
N CYS A 9 -7.94 5.59 5.39
CA CYS A 9 -7.76 5.66 6.84
C CYS A 9 -9.06 5.75 7.65
N GLY A 10 -10.22 5.86 7.00
CA GLY A 10 -11.52 5.98 7.67
C GLY A 10 -11.78 7.35 8.34
N GLU A 11 -10.80 8.25 8.40
CA GLU A 11 -10.97 9.60 8.94
C GLU A 11 -11.90 10.47 8.07
N ARG A 12 -12.34 11.60 8.62
CA ARG A 12 -13.17 12.56 7.88
C ARG A 12 -12.42 13.06 6.65
N SER A 13 -13.01 12.86 5.48
CA SER A 13 -12.58 13.49 4.24
C SER A 13 -13.45 14.71 3.91
N GLY A 14 -12.92 15.59 3.06
CA GLY A 14 -13.68 16.72 2.53
C GLY A 14 -14.92 16.24 1.76
N PHE A 15 -15.87 17.15 1.52
CA PHE A 15 -17.22 16.85 1.04
C PHE A 15 -17.28 15.98 -0.24
N TRP A 16 -16.23 15.99 -1.08
CA TRP A 16 -16.14 15.22 -2.34
C TRP A 16 -14.82 14.42 -2.50
N ALA A 17 -14.01 14.32 -1.45
CA ALA A 17 -12.71 13.67 -1.54
C ALA A 17 -12.76 12.21 -1.05
N SER A 18 -12.32 11.27 -1.90
CA SER A 18 -12.11 9.86 -1.51
C SER A 18 -10.96 9.68 -0.51
N ALA A 19 -9.98 10.59 -0.52
CA ALA A 19 -8.83 10.60 0.36
C ALA A 19 -8.75 11.87 1.21
N CYS A 20 -8.37 11.74 2.50
CA CYS A 20 -8.02 12.88 3.35
C CYS A 20 -6.66 13.47 2.95
N GLY A 21 -6.31 14.66 3.46
CA GLY A 21 -5.06 15.35 3.10
C GLY A 21 -3.81 14.50 3.32
N ASP A 22 -3.72 13.80 4.44
CA ASP A 22 -2.56 12.94 4.74
C ASP A 22 -2.49 11.73 3.81
N CYS A 23 -3.62 11.07 3.55
CA CYS A 23 -3.63 9.95 2.60
C CYS A 23 -3.29 10.40 1.17
N LYS A 24 -3.60 11.64 0.79
CA LYS A 24 -3.13 12.21 -0.49
C LYS A 24 -1.61 12.39 -0.52
N LYS A 25 -1.00 12.87 0.56
CA LYS A 25 0.47 12.95 0.67
C LYS A 25 1.10 11.57 0.57
N LEU A 26 0.53 10.58 1.28
CA LEU A 26 1.01 9.20 1.22
C LEU A 26 0.86 8.61 -0.18
N LEU A 27 -0.28 8.80 -0.86
CA LEU A 27 -0.46 8.35 -2.25
C LEU A 27 0.58 8.95 -3.19
N ALA A 28 0.87 10.25 -3.08
CA ALA A 28 1.91 10.89 -3.88
C ALA A 28 3.29 10.26 -3.63
N ARG A 29 3.62 9.92 -2.37
CA ARG A 29 4.86 9.21 -2.04
C ARG A 29 4.88 7.77 -2.54
N VAL A 30 3.74 7.08 -2.52
CA VAL A 30 3.63 5.75 -3.13
C VAL A 30 3.92 5.82 -4.62
N GLU A 31 3.34 6.77 -5.36
CA GLU A 31 3.61 6.94 -6.79
C GLU A 31 5.08 7.29 -7.09
N GLU A 32 5.73 8.04 -6.21
CA GLU A 32 7.14 8.42 -6.37
C GLU A 32 8.10 7.25 -6.15
N LEU A 33 7.85 6.43 -5.13
CA LEU A 33 8.78 5.43 -4.59
C LEU A 33 8.55 4.02 -5.14
N ARG A 34 7.31 3.69 -5.48
CA ARG A 34 6.93 2.35 -5.91
C ARG A 34 7.69 1.95 -7.18
N GLY A 35 8.27 0.75 -7.14
CA GLY A 35 9.08 0.19 -8.21
C GLY A 35 10.45 0.85 -8.41
N ARG A 36 10.90 1.68 -7.47
CA ARG A 36 12.20 2.37 -7.53
C ARG A 36 13.11 2.07 -6.34
N VAL A 37 12.51 1.72 -5.21
CA VAL A 37 13.22 1.52 -3.95
C VAL A 37 12.78 0.23 -3.28
N GLY A 38 13.61 -0.28 -2.35
CA GLY A 38 13.26 -1.44 -1.54
C GLY A 38 12.14 -1.14 -0.53
N TYR A 39 11.55 -2.16 0.08
CA TYR A 39 10.42 -1.99 1.00
C TYR A 39 10.79 -1.15 2.24
N GLY A 40 12.03 -1.28 2.74
CA GLY A 40 12.52 -0.45 3.85
C GLY A 40 12.56 1.04 3.49
N GLU A 41 13.24 1.37 2.40
CA GLU A 41 13.32 2.74 1.86
C GLU A 41 11.94 3.31 1.50
N PHE A 42 11.04 2.46 1.02
CA PHE A 42 9.64 2.82 0.79
C PHE A 42 8.94 3.25 2.09
N LEU A 43 9.12 2.49 3.18
CA LEU A 43 8.55 2.87 4.48
C LEU A 43 9.18 4.14 5.04
N ASP A 44 10.49 4.32 4.85
CA ASP A 44 11.20 5.54 5.27
C ASP A 44 10.65 6.76 4.51
N GLY A 45 10.48 6.66 3.19
CA GLY A 45 9.90 7.73 2.38
C GLY A 45 8.43 8.04 2.69
N LEU A 46 7.65 7.07 3.18
CA LEU A 46 6.32 7.33 3.73
C LEU A 46 6.39 8.08 5.07
N ALA A 47 7.37 7.77 5.93
CA ALA A 47 7.57 8.45 7.20
C ALA A 47 7.98 9.92 7.01
N GLU A 48 8.75 10.21 5.96
CA GLU A 48 9.13 11.58 5.57
C GLU A 48 7.94 12.47 5.13
N ALA A 49 6.77 11.88 4.83
CA ALA A 49 5.56 12.63 4.47
C ALA A 49 4.98 13.47 5.63
N GLY A 50 5.53 13.34 6.84
CA GLY A 50 5.07 14.05 8.04
C GLY A 50 3.71 13.54 8.53
N VAL A 51 3.38 12.28 8.25
CA VAL A 51 2.14 11.62 8.68
C VAL A 51 2.44 10.70 9.87
N ALA A 52 1.54 10.67 10.85
CA ALA A 52 1.70 9.80 12.02
C ALA A 52 1.86 8.33 11.63
N LYS A 53 2.79 7.63 12.30
CA LYS A 53 3.13 6.23 12.00
C LYS A 53 1.92 5.31 12.05
N GLU A 54 1.05 5.48 13.03
CA GLU A 54 -0.18 4.70 13.20
C GLU A 54 -1.09 4.84 11.98
N LYS A 55 -1.18 6.05 11.42
CA LYS A 55 -1.97 6.35 10.24
C LYS A 55 -1.36 5.76 8.97
N ILE A 56 -0.03 5.77 8.86
CA ILE A 56 0.70 5.07 7.78
C ILE A 56 0.36 3.57 7.82
N LEU A 57 0.37 2.95 8.99
CA LEU A 57 0.03 1.53 9.13
C LEU A 57 -1.41 1.21 8.71
N VAL A 58 -2.37 2.09 9.03
CA VAL A 58 -3.76 1.94 8.56
C VAL A 58 -3.83 2.11 7.04
N PHE A 59 -3.17 3.13 6.50
CA PHE A 59 -3.10 3.39 5.07
C PHE A 59 -2.53 2.20 4.28
N LEU A 60 -1.43 1.60 4.76
CA LEU A 60 -0.78 0.45 4.11
C LEU A 60 -1.71 -0.77 4.01
N LYS A 61 -2.60 -0.95 5.00
CA LYS A 61 -3.57 -2.03 5.05
C LYS A 61 -4.85 -1.75 4.26
N ALA A 62 -5.03 -0.53 3.78
CA ALA A 62 -6.21 -0.17 3.01
C ALA A 62 -6.28 -0.93 1.70
N ASP A 63 -7.44 -1.51 1.41
CA ASP A 63 -7.75 -2.23 0.18
C ASP A 63 -9.00 -1.62 -0.47
N PRO A 64 -8.91 -0.37 -0.97
CA PRO A 64 -10.08 0.37 -1.45
C PRO A 64 -10.74 -0.29 -2.67
N ASP A 65 -9.95 -0.99 -3.49
CA ASP A 65 -10.40 -1.61 -4.74
C ASP A 65 -10.67 -3.12 -4.61
N GLY A 66 -10.43 -3.71 -3.43
CA GLY A 66 -10.59 -5.15 -3.15
C GLY A 66 -9.51 -6.06 -3.73
N LYS A 67 -8.57 -5.50 -4.52
CA LYS A 67 -7.53 -6.22 -5.27
C LYS A 67 -6.28 -6.52 -4.47
N GLY A 68 -6.20 -6.06 -3.23
CA GLY A 68 -4.98 -6.13 -2.41
C GLY A 68 -4.68 -4.79 -1.78
N SER A 69 -4.21 -4.87 -0.54
CA SER A 69 -3.82 -3.68 0.21
C SER A 69 -2.68 -2.93 -0.49
N ILE A 70 -2.45 -1.66 -0.13
CA ILE A 70 -1.30 -0.91 -0.63
C ILE A 70 0.01 -1.69 -0.39
N GLN A 71 0.16 -2.33 0.75
CA GLN A 71 1.29 -3.22 1.03
C GLN A 71 1.37 -4.41 0.05
N ASP A 72 0.25 -5.08 -0.24
CA ASP A 72 0.22 -6.21 -1.16
C ASP A 72 0.62 -5.76 -2.59
N GLN A 73 0.18 -4.57 -3.00
CA GLN A 73 0.53 -3.98 -4.31
C GLN A 73 2.01 -3.67 -4.45
N VAL A 74 2.59 -2.98 -3.46
CA VAL A 74 4.03 -2.62 -3.46
C VAL A 74 4.89 -3.88 -3.42
N THR A 75 4.51 -4.87 -2.60
CA THR A 75 5.22 -6.15 -2.50
C THR A 75 5.20 -6.91 -3.83
N ALA A 76 4.06 -6.93 -4.52
CA ALA A 76 3.92 -7.60 -5.82
C ALA A 76 4.85 -6.98 -6.87
N GLU A 77 4.94 -5.64 -6.89
CA GLU A 77 5.80 -4.93 -7.82
C GLU A 77 7.27 -5.21 -7.56
N MET A 78 7.72 -5.07 -6.31
CA MET A 78 9.09 -5.37 -5.91
C MET A 78 9.48 -6.81 -6.23
N THR A 79 8.58 -7.76 -5.98
CA THR A 79 8.86 -9.17 -6.28
C THR A 79 9.01 -9.38 -7.78
N SER A 80 8.19 -8.71 -8.58
CA SER A 80 8.27 -8.77 -10.05
C SER A 80 9.59 -8.19 -10.56
N GLU A 81 10.04 -7.07 -9.99
CA GLU A 81 11.33 -6.46 -10.34
C GLU A 81 12.49 -7.37 -9.97
N LEU A 82 12.47 -7.97 -8.78
CA LEU A 82 13.47 -8.92 -8.38
C LEU A 82 13.52 -10.14 -9.32
N MET A 83 12.35 -10.68 -9.69
CA MET A 83 12.26 -11.77 -10.67
C MET A 83 12.87 -11.38 -12.02
N GLN A 84 12.61 -10.17 -12.51
CA GLN A 84 13.19 -9.67 -13.75
C GLN A 84 14.73 -9.57 -13.66
N VAL A 85 15.26 -9.00 -12.58
CA VAL A 85 16.71 -8.90 -12.34
C VAL A 85 17.36 -10.28 -12.26
N MET A 86 16.67 -11.26 -11.69
CA MET A 86 17.14 -12.64 -11.59
C MET A 86 16.96 -13.46 -12.88
N GLY A 87 16.42 -12.88 -13.95
CA GLY A 87 16.16 -13.58 -15.21
C GLY A 87 15.02 -14.61 -15.12
N LEU A 88 14.19 -14.54 -14.08
CA LEU A 88 13.04 -15.41 -13.90
C LEU A 88 11.85 -14.85 -14.69
N LYS A 89 11.20 -15.70 -15.49
CA LYS A 89 9.96 -15.32 -16.18
C LYS A 89 8.79 -15.32 -15.20
N GLY A 90 8.20 -14.15 -14.96
CA GLY A 90 6.95 -14.03 -14.23
C GLY A 90 6.71 -12.61 -13.68
N SER A 91 5.49 -12.37 -13.22
CA SER A 91 5.08 -11.17 -12.50
C SER A 91 4.16 -11.56 -11.35
N GLN A 92 4.29 -10.90 -10.22
CA GLN A 92 3.36 -11.03 -9.11
C GLN A 92 2.25 -9.98 -9.22
N SER A 93 1.04 -10.36 -8.81
CA SER A 93 -0.09 -9.44 -8.67
C SER A 93 -0.36 -9.19 -7.18
N ALA A 94 -0.95 -8.03 -6.86
CA ALA A 94 -1.36 -7.70 -5.50
C ALA A 94 -2.32 -8.73 -4.91
N GLU A 95 -3.19 -9.29 -5.75
CA GLU A 95 -4.13 -10.33 -5.35
C GLU A 95 -3.41 -11.63 -5.01
N ASN A 96 -2.42 -12.04 -5.80
CA ASN A 96 -1.60 -13.22 -5.50
C ASN A 96 -0.85 -13.04 -4.18
N VAL A 97 -0.26 -11.86 -3.95
CA VAL A 97 0.41 -11.55 -2.68
C VAL A 97 -0.57 -11.61 -1.50
N LYS A 98 -1.78 -11.04 -1.64
CA LYS A 98 -2.84 -11.13 -0.64
C LYS A 98 -3.20 -12.58 -0.31
N GLN A 99 -3.27 -13.47 -1.31
CA GLN A 99 -3.53 -14.89 -1.09
C GLN A 99 -2.38 -15.58 -0.37
N ILE A 100 -1.13 -15.36 -0.78
CA ILE A 100 0.06 -15.91 -0.13
C ILE A 100 0.10 -15.49 1.34
N ARG A 101 -0.10 -14.20 1.63
CA ARG A 101 -0.14 -13.66 2.99
C ARG A 101 -1.21 -14.36 3.84
N LYS A 102 -2.41 -14.54 3.29
CA LYS A 102 -3.50 -15.26 3.98
C LYS A 102 -3.17 -16.73 4.23
N SER A 103 -2.46 -17.40 3.32
CA SER A 103 -2.05 -18.80 3.51
C SER A 103 -1.04 -18.92 4.64
N ILE A 104 -0.01 -18.05 4.68
CA ILE A 104 0.99 -18.02 5.75
C ILE A 104 0.32 -17.73 7.12
N GLU A 105 -0.60 -16.77 7.17
CA GLU A 105 -1.37 -16.46 8.39
C GLU A 105 -2.21 -17.64 8.90
N LYS A 106 -2.69 -18.52 8.01
CA LYS A 106 -3.45 -19.73 8.37
C LYS A 106 -2.56 -20.86 8.87
N GLU A 107 -1.38 -21.04 8.29
CA GLU A 107 -0.42 -22.09 8.69
C GLU A 107 0.26 -21.78 10.03
N THR A 108 0.25 -20.52 10.45
CA THR A 108 0.86 -20.06 11.71
C THR A 108 -0.14 -20.07 12.89
N LYS A 109 -1.36 -20.57 12.69
CA LYS A 109 -2.42 -20.70 13.71
C LYS A 109 -2.64 -22.16 14.09
#